data_AF-A0A3C1YR70-F1
#
_entry.id   AF-A0A3C1YR70-F1
#
_cell.length_a   1.000
_cell.length_b   1.000
_cell.length_c   1.000
_cell.angle_alpha   90.00
_cell.angle_beta   90.00
_cell.angle_gamma   90.00
#
_symmetry.space_group_name_H-M   'P 1'
#
loop_
_entity.id
_entity.type
_entity.pdbx_description
1 polymer ?
#
loop_
_entity_poly.entity_id
_entity_poly.type
_entity_poly.pdbx_seq_one_letter_code
_entity_poly.pdbx_strand_id
1 'polypeptide(L)'
;MLELGTTQNVLGYSVTYTGKSIVERKKTGFSISVQKDGSSAVLIPTMEETENQGTMRSPDLQSFFTHDFYISPSGIEEQKIDEHGHITILKEETVTIGSARVTFSAFDMAGHNPNSMEGGTKIGVKLDIVSGYEKETVIPYVVNNGKDQKYFGVQSKLLGGEIELLAMSIGGMGDGKSAIQIQLKKEGEAMPPMQQKEVLVVEASVKPFINLVWVGTVLVLLGFFIAILRRKLADSI
;
A
#
# COMPACT_ATOMS: atom_id res chain seq x y z
N MET A 1 1.11 -6.11 8.89
CA MET A 1 1.82 -5.14 8.02
C MET A 1 3.29 -5.47 8.10
N LEU A 2 3.96 -5.69 6.97
CA LEU A 2 5.39 -6.02 6.91
C LEU A 2 6.12 -4.87 6.22
N GLU A 3 7.02 -4.22 6.95
CA GLU A 3 7.89 -3.18 6.39
C GLU A 3 9.07 -3.84 5.68
N LEU A 4 9.50 -3.28 4.54
CA LEU A 4 10.63 -3.80 3.77
C LEU A 4 11.88 -3.95 4.64
N GLY A 5 12.49 -5.14 4.57
CA GLY A 5 13.71 -5.49 5.31
C GLY A 5 13.54 -5.68 6.82
N THR A 6 12.34 -5.47 7.37
CA THR A 6 12.08 -5.58 8.81
C THR A 6 11.48 -6.93 9.14
N THR A 7 12.12 -7.66 10.06
CA THR A 7 11.62 -8.93 10.58
C THR A 7 10.57 -8.69 11.66
N GLN A 8 9.42 -9.34 11.54
CA GLN A 8 8.33 -9.30 12.50
C GLN A 8 7.94 -10.70 12.95
N ASN A 9 7.48 -10.83 14.20
CA ASN A 9 6.93 -12.09 14.69
C ASN A 9 5.42 -12.16 14.40
N VAL A 10 5.00 -13.15 13.61
CA VAL A 10 3.61 -13.36 13.23
C VAL A 10 3.25 -14.81 13.53
N LEU A 11 2.31 -15.04 14.45
CA LEU A 11 1.85 -16.39 14.84
C LEU A 11 3.00 -17.34 15.26
N GLY A 12 4.07 -16.79 15.85
CA GLY A 12 5.26 -17.55 16.24
C GLY A 12 6.24 -17.85 15.10
N TYR A 13 6.10 -17.19 13.94
CA TYR A 13 7.06 -17.23 12.83
C TYR A 13 7.79 -15.90 12.75
N SER A 14 9.08 -15.94 12.44
CA SER A 14 9.84 -14.76 12.02
C SER A 14 9.59 -14.54 10.54
N VAL A 15 8.95 -13.42 10.21
CA VAL A 15 8.50 -13.09 8.86
C VAL A 15 9.13 -11.77 8.42
N THR A 16 9.78 -11.76 7.25
CA THR A 16 10.48 -10.59 6.71
C THR A 16 10.08 -10.36 5.26
N TYR A 17 9.54 -9.18 4.96
CA TYR A 17 9.29 -8.78 3.58
C TYR A 17 10.61 -8.33 2.92
N THR A 18 11.01 -8.98 1.83
CA THR A 18 12.29 -8.72 1.16
C THR A 18 12.15 -7.97 -0.17
N GLY A 19 10.92 -7.67 -0.60
CA GLY A 19 10.62 -6.85 -1.77
C GLY A 19 9.67 -7.51 -2.76
N LYS A 20 9.22 -6.73 -3.74
CA LYS A 20 8.35 -7.18 -4.82
C LYS A 20 9.11 -7.42 -6.11
N SER A 21 8.60 -8.33 -6.94
CA SER A 21 9.08 -8.58 -8.29
C SER A 21 7.91 -8.71 -9.26
N ILE A 22 8.12 -8.27 -10.50
CA ILE A 22 7.16 -8.47 -11.58
C ILE A 22 7.36 -9.90 -12.08
N VAL A 23 6.36 -10.77 -11.86
CA VAL A 23 6.38 -12.16 -12.32
C VAL A 23 5.91 -12.23 -13.77
N GLU A 24 4.84 -11.49 -14.09
CA GLU A 24 4.31 -11.31 -15.44
C GLU A 24 3.78 -9.87 -15.60
N ARG A 25 3.50 -9.42 -16.82
CA ARG A 25 3.16 -8.01 -17.12
C ARG A 25 2.08 -7.39 -16.21
N LYS A 26 1.15 -8.19 -15.69
CA LYS A 26 0.08 -7.75 -14.77
C LYS A 26 0.14 -8.44 -13.41
N LYS A 27 1.17 -9.24 -13.12
CA LYS A 27 1.29 -10.08 -11.93
C LYS A 27 2.54 -9.72 -11.14
N THR A 28 2.32 -9.25 -9.92
CA THR A 28 3.36 -8.88 -8.95
C THR A 28 3.46 -9.95 -7.88
N GLY A 29 4.68 -10.43 -7.61
CA GLY A 29 4.99 -11.33 -6.51
C GLY A 29 5.67 -10.60 -5.36
N PHE A 30 5.41 -11.02 -4.13
CA PHE A 30 5.98 -10.43 -2.93
C PHE A 30 6.86 -11.45 -2.22
N SER A 31 8.17 -11.23 -2.20
CA SER A 31 9.10 -12.15 -1.55
C SER A 31 9.06 -11.97 -0.05
N ILE A 32 8.71 -13.04 0.67
CA ILE A 32 8.60 -13.04 2.13
C ILE A 32 9.42 -14.21 2.68
N SER A 33 10.47 -13.89 3.44
CA SER A 33 11.21 -14.91 4.19
C SER A 33 10.46 -15.28 5.45
N VAL A 34 10.25 -16.58 5.66
CA VAL A 34 9.55 -17.13 6.82
C VAL A 34 10.48 -18.12 7.52
N GLN A 35 10.67 -17.96 8.83
CA GLN A 35 11.51 -18.83 9.63
C GLN A 35 10.81 -19.25 10.92
N LYS A 36 10.95 -20.54 11.27
CA LYS A 36 10.43 -21.11 12.52
C LYS A 36 11.18 -22.40 12.87
N ASP A 37 11.62 -22.52 14.12
CA ASP A 37 12.26 -23.72 14.68
C ASP A 37 13.40 -24.29 13.80
N GLY A 38 14.24 -23.39 13.25
CA GLY A 38 15.38 -23.74 12.38
C GLY A 38 15.01 -24.08 10.93
N SER A 39 13.72 -24.12 10.58
CA SER A 39 13.24 -24.25 9.20
C SER A 39 13.03 -22.86 8.59
N SER A 40 13.48 -22.69 7.34
CA SER A 40 13.37 -21.44 6.60
C SER A 40 12.77 -21.70 5.22
N ALA A 41 11.86 -20.84 4.79
CA ALA A 41 11.25 -20.85 3.47
C ALA A 41 11.10 -19.42 2.93
N VAL A 42 10.97 -19.29 1.61
CA VAL A 42 10.60 -18.04 0.95
C VAL A 42 9.26 -18.26 0.28
N LEU A 43 8.26 -17.49 0.70
CA LEU A 43 6.92 -17.49 0.13
C LEU A 43 6.77 -16.30 -0.81
N ILE A 44 6.09 -16.51 -1.94
CA ILE A 44 5.87 -15.52 -2.99
C ILE A 44 4.37 -15.43 -3.31
N PRO A 45 3.54 -14.92 -2.37
CA PRO A 45 2.16 -14.55 -2.69
C PRO A 45 2.13 -13.54 -3.85
N THR A 46 1.05 -13.58 -4.65
CA THR A 46 0.94 -12.74 -5.86
C THR A 46 -0.32 -11.90 -5.90
N MET A 47 -0.23 -10.73 -6.51
CA MET A 47 -1.35 -9.89 -6.92
C MET A 47 -1.36 -9.76 -8.43
N GLU A 48 -2.51 -9.92 -9.05
CA GLU A 48 -2.70 -9.79 -10.49
C GLU A 48 -3.82 -8.81 -10.82
N GLU A 49 -3.54 -7.83 -11.68
CA GLU A 49 -4.56 -6.92 -12.19
C GLU A 49 -5.34 -7.57 -13.33
N THR A 50 -6.63 -7.77 -13.12
CA THR A 50 -7.54 -8.30 -14.14
C THR A 50 -8.31 -7.16 -14.82
N GLU A 51 -8.61 -7.30 -16.11
CA GLU A 51 -9.21 -6.22 -16.90
C GLU A 51 -10.62 -5.83 -16.43
N ASN A 52 -11.37 -6.77 -15.83
CA ASN A 52 -12.78 -6.58 -15.50
C ASN A 52 -13.15 -6.99 -14.06
N GLN A 53 -12.23 -7.55 -13.26
CA GLN A 53 -12.53 -8.09 -11.93
C GLN A 53 -11.68 -7.48 -10.80
N GLY A 54 -10.93 -6.41 -11.09
CA GLY A 54 -10.04 -5.77 -10.12
C GLY A 54 -8.77 -6.59 -9.85
N THR A 55 -8.22 -6.47 -8.65
CA THR A 55 -6.97 -7.15 -8.27
C THR A 55 -7.25 -8.53 -7.68
N MET A 56 -6.86 -9.58 -8.40
CA MET A 56 -6.82 -10.95 -7.89
C MET A 56 -5.64 -11.12 -6.95
N ARG A 57 -5.85 -11.81 -5.83
CA ARG A 57 -4.83 -12.07 -4.81
C ARG A 57 -4.68 -13.58 -4.65
N SER A 58 -3.47 -14.07 -4.78
CA SER A 58 -3.16 -15.48 -4.60
C SER A 58 -2.24 -15.65 -3.39
N PRO A 59 -2.67 -16.42 -2.36
CA PRO A 59 -1.80 -16.76 -1.25
C PRO A 59 -0.69 -17.70 -1.70
N ASP A 60 0.36 -17.77 -0.88
CA ASP A 60 1.36 -18.83 -0.94
C ASP A 60 1.45 -19.50 0.44
N LEU A 61 1.97 -20.72 0.49
CA LEU A 61 1.99 -21.53 1.71
C LEU A 61 3.27 -22.33 1.87
N GLN A 62 3.62 -22.57 3.12
CA GLN A 62 4.58 -23.59 3.53
C GLN A 62 3.84 -24.69 4.29
N SER A 63 3.85 -25.91 3.76
CA SER A 63 3.30 -27.08 4.46
C SER A 63 4.31 -27.66 5.44
N PHE A 64 3.83 -28.07 6.61
CA PHE A 64 4.57 -28.84 7.61
C PHE A 64 3.81 -30.12 7.94
N PHE A 65 4.43 -31.01 8.71
CA PHE A 65 3.81 -32.28 9.08
C PHE A 65 2.51 -32.11 9.87
N THR A 66 2.46 -31.15 10.81
CA THR A 66 1.31 -30.95 11.71
C THR A 66 0.39 -29.80 11.32
N HIS A 67 0.84 -28.89 10.45
CA HIS A 67 0.11 -27.67 10.10
C HIS A 67 0.65 -27.06 8.81
N ASP A 68 -0.14 -26.20 8.19
CA ASP A 68 0.27 -25.40 7.04
C ASP A 68 0.26 -23.92 7.42
N PHE A 69 1.29 -23.19 7.02
CA PHE A 69 1.39 -21.73 7.18
C PHE A 69 1.06 -21.07 5.86
N TYR A 70 -0.02 -20.28 5.84
CA TYR A 70 -0.47 -19.52 4.68
C TYR A 70 -0.17 -18.05 4.87
N ILE A 71 0.23 -17.39 3.79
CA ILE A 71 0.35 -15.93 3.73
C ILE A 71 -0.31 -15.41 2.46
N SER A 72 -1.19 -14.43 2.60
CA SER A 72 -1.88 -13.80 1.48
C SER A 72 -1.58 -12.31 1.42
N PRO A 73 -1.46 -11.71 0.23
CA PRO A 73 -1.23 -10.28 0.12
C PRO A 73 -2.59 -9.57 0.16
N SER A 74 -2.82 -8.72 1.15
CA SER A 74 -4.07 -7.96 1.29
C SER A 74 -4.02 -6.64 0.52
N GLY A 75 -2.86 -5.98 0.48
CA GLY A 75 -2.60 -4.74 -0.26
C GLY A 75 -1.15 -4.29 -0.13
N ILE A 76 -0.73 -3.36 -1.00
CA ILE A 76 0.52 -2.59 -0.81
C ILE A 76 0.11 -1.20 -0.35
N GLU A 77 0.72 -0.72 0.74
CA GLU A 77 0.69 0.69 1.07
C GLU A 77 1.95 1.30 0.45
N GLU A 78 1.85 1.72 -0.81
CA GLU A 78 2.92 2.47 -1.46
C GLU A 78 2.98 3.85 -0.81
N GLN A 79 4.10 4.16 -0.16
CA GLN A 79 4.33 5.51 0.31
C GLN A 79 4.42 6.42 -0.91
N LYS A 80 3.47 7.34 -1.05
CA LYS A 80 3.43 8.38 -2.09
C LYS A 80 4.50 9.46 -1.92
N ILE A 81 5.55 9.13 -1.19
CA ILE A 81 6.69 9.96 -0.86
C ILE A 81 7.78 9.55 -1.84
N ASP A 82 8.07 10.41 -2.81
CA ASP A 82 9.12 10.14 -3.80
C ASP A 82 10.53 10.25 -3.19
N GLU A 83 11.53 10.01 -4.03
CA GLU A 83 12.94 10.03 -3.67
C GLU A 83 13.41 11.34 -2.99
N HIS A 84 12.70 12.44 -3.22
CA HIS A 84 13.03 13.76 -2.69
C HIS A 84 12.17 14.11 -1.46
N GLY A 85 11.38 13.18 -0.94
CA GLY A 85 10.45 13.44 0.15
C GLY A 85 9.17 14.16 -0.30
N HIS A 86 8.85 14.16 -1.60
CA HIS A 86 7.64 14.81 -2.10
C HIS A 86 6.46 13.88 -1.95
N ILE A 87 5.43 14.36 -1.27
CA ILE A 87 4.18 13.64 -1.03
C ILE A 87 3.18 14.03 -2.12
N THR A 88 2.75 13.07 -2.93
CA THR A 88 1.67 13.29 -3.91
C THR A 88 0.30 13.01 -3.29
N ILE A 89 -0.64 13.96 -3.38
CA ILE A 89 -2.00 13.84 -2.84
C ILE A 89 -3.00 14.14 -3.95
N LEU A 90 -3.96 13.24 -4.18
CA LEU A 90 -5.08 13.48 -5.11
C LEU A 90 -6.16 14.34 -4.44
N LYS A 91 -6.95 15.06 -5.24
CA LYS A 91 -8.08 15.83 -4.73
C LYS A 91 -9.06 14.92 -3.99
N GLU A 92 -9.52 15.39 -2.83
CA GLU A 92 -10.40 14.68 -1.88
C GLU A 92 -9.76 13.43 -1.23
N GLU A 93 -8.47 13.17 -1.51
CA GLU A 93 -7.73 12.09 -0.89
C GLU A 93 -7.15 12.50 0.47
N THR A 94 -7.02 11.53 1.36
CA THR A 94 -6.34 11.68 2.65
C THR A 94 -5.10 10.80 2.70
N VAL A 95 -3.95 11.38 3.03
CA VAL A 95 -2.68 10.68 3.25
C VAL A 95 -2.25 10.81 4.71
N THR A 96 -1.44 9.88 5.20
CA THR A 96 -0.91 9.93 6.56
C THR A 96 0.54 10.42 6.53
N ILE A 97 0.85 11.48 7.27
CA ILE A 97 2.19 12.05 7.43
C ILE A 97 2.52 12.03 8.92
N GLY A 98 3.44 11.15 9.32
CA GLY A 98 3.71 10.91 10.74
C GLY A 98 2.47 10.37 11.46
N SER A 99 2.00 11.08 12.50
CA SER A 99 0.76 10.75 13.23
C SER A 99 -0.48 11.50 12.72
N ALA A 100 -0.31 12.42 11.77
CA ALA A 100 -1.39 13.27 11.27
C ALA A 100 -1.96 12.75 9.95
N ARG A 101 -3.28 12.89 9.78
CA ARG A 101 -3.98 12.69 8.52
C ARG A 101 -4.11 14.02 7.80
N VAL A 102 -3.67 14.09 6.55
CA VAL A 102 -3.71 15.28 5.71
C VAL A 102 -4.61 15.02 4.52
N THR A 103 -5.67 15.81 4.40
CA THR A 103 -6.67 15.72 3.33
C THR A 103 -6.52 16.90 2.39
N PHE A 104 -6.41 16.64 1.09
CA PHE A 104 -6.49 17.70 0.08
C PHE A 104 -7.95 17.98 -0.27
N SER A 105 -8.53 19.00 0.35
CA SER A 105 -9.98 19.24 0.27
C SER A 105 -10.40 19.95 -1.01
N ALA A 106 -9.73 21.04 -1.39
CA ALA A 106 -10.09 21.81 -2.58
C ALA A 106 -8.98 22.79 -2.98
N PHE A 107 -9.00 23.24 -4.24
CA PHE A 107 -8.28 24.45 -4.62
C PHE A 107 -9.02 25.68 -4.10
N ASP A 108 -8.28 26.62 -3.52
CA ASP A 108 -8.77 27.92 -3.10
C ASP A 108 -8.43 28.96 -4.17
N MET A 109 -9.46 29.35 -4.94
CA MET A 109 -9.35 30.35 -5.99
C MET A 109 -9.78 31.75 -5.50
N ALA A 110 -10.03 31.94 -4.19
CA ALA A 110 -10.53 33.20 -3.64
C ALA A 110 -9.59 34.39 -3.84
N GLY A 111 -8.31 34.13 -4.18
CA GLY A 111 -7.32 35.14 -4.56
C GLY A 111 -7.40 35.64 -6.01
N HIS A 112 -8.37 35.20 -6.81
CA HIS A 112 -8.54 35.66 -8.19
C HIS A 112 -9.10 37.09 -8.22
N ASN A 113 -8.24 38.07 -7.95
CA ASN A 113 -8.57 39.48 -8.15
C ASN A 113 -7.99 39.94 -9.49
N PRO A 114 -8.82 40.15 -10.53
CA PRO A 114 -8.33 40.68 -11.82
C PRO A 114 -7.73 42.09 -11.71
N ASN A 115 -7.81 42.75 -10.54
CA ASN A 115 -7.27 44.08 -10.26
C ASN A 115 -6.13 44.11 -9.22
N SER A 116 -5.53 42.99 -8.80
CA SER A 116 -4.36 43.06 -7.92
C SER A 116 -3.11 43.50 -8.69
N MET A 117 -2.45 44.56 -8.19
CA MET A 117 -1.25 45.17 -8.79
C MET A 117 -0.02 44.24 -8.88
N GLU A 118 -0.07 43.06 -8.26
CA GLU A 118 0.85 41.96 -8.49
C GLU A 118 0.26 41.04 -9.58
N GLY A 119 0.65 41.25 -10.83
CA GLY A 119 0.02 40.66 -12.02
C GLY A 119 0.17 39.14 -12.18
N GLY A 120 -0.55 38.36 -11.38
CA GLY A 120 -0.61 36.90 -11.48
C GLY A 120 -1.85 36.25 -10.89
N THR A 121 -2.15 35.04 -11.37
CA THR A 121 -3.21 34.20 -10.83
C THR A 121 -2.71 33.48 -9.59
N LYS A 122 -3.29 33.80 -8.42
CA LYS A 122 -3.02 33.10 -7.16
C LYS A 122 -3.96 31.90 -7.02
N ILE A 123 -3.39 30.72 -6.78
CA ILE A 123 -4.15 29.48 -6.54
C ILE A 123 -3.67 28.86 -5.23
N GLY A 124 -4.57 28.79 -4.25
CA GLY A 124 -4.34 28.11 -2.98
C GLY A 124 -4.74 26.64 -3.03
N VAL A 125 -4.19 25.86 -2.11
CA VAL A 125 -4.49 24.44 -1.92
C VAL A 125 -4.95 24.25 -0.48
N LYS A 126 -6.23 23.97 -0.26
CA LYS A 126 -6.77 23.76 1.09
C LYS A 126 -6.41 22.36 1.59
N LEU A 127 -5.56 22.30 2.60
CA LEU A 127 -5.17 21.08 3.29
C LEU A 127 -5.79 21.06 4.69
N ASP A 128 -6.59 20.04 4.96
CA ASP A 128 -7.16 19.80 6.28
C ASP A 128 -6.32 18.71 6.99
N ILE A 129 -5.74 19.07 8.13
CA ILE A 129 -4.81 18.26 8.91
C ILE A 129 -5.48 17.86 10.23
N VAL A 130 -5.45 16.58 10.56
CA VAL A 130 -6.03 16.03 11.79
C VAL A 130 -5.01 15.15 12.49
N SER A 131 -4.69 15.47 13.75
CA SER A 131 -3.80 14.66 14.60
C SER A 131 -4.46 14.45 15.96
N GLY A 132 -4.86 13.21 16.26
CA GLY A 132 -5.66 12.91 17.45
C GLY A 132 -7.00 13.66 17.44
N TYR A 133 -7.20 14.57 18.40
CA TYR A 133 -8.39 15.43 18.52
C TYR A 133 -8.20 16.83 17.94
N GLU A 134 -6.97 17.20 17.57
CA GLU A 134 -6.66 18.53 17.04
C GLU A 134 -6.87 18.57 15.52
N LYS A 135 -7.33 19.73 15.03
CA LYS A 135 -7.54 19.98 13.60
C LYS A 135 -6.92 21.32 13.22
N GLU A 136 -6.26 21.35 12.07
CA GLU A 136 -5.62 22.53 11.49
C GLU A 136 -5.93 22.55 9.99
N THR A 137 -6.29 23.72 9.45
CA THR A 137 -6.41 23.91 8.00
C THR A 137 -5.32 24.88 7.56
N VAL A 138 -4.53 24.49 6.56
CA VAL A 138 -3.49 25.33 5.96
C VAL A 138 -3.71 25.48 4.47
N ILE A 139 -3.30 26.63 3.92
CA ILE A 139 -3.50 26.97 2.51
C ILE A 139 -2.18 27.45 1.90
N PRO A 140 -1.25 26.54 1.57
CA PRO A 140 -0.14 26.89 0.68
C PRO A 140 -0.67 27.32 -0.69
N TYR A 141 0.08 28.15 -1.39
CA TYR A 141 -0.38 28.75 -2.65
C TYR A 141 0.72 28.90 -3.68
N VAL A 142 0.31 28.94 -4.94
CA VAL A 142 1.16 29.33 -6.08
C VAL A 142 0.68 30.67 -6.63
N VAL A 143 1.62 31.48 -7.12
CA VAL A 143 1.34 32.67 -7.92
C VAL A 143 1.92 32.45 -9.31
N ASN A 144 1.05 32.48 -10.32
CA ASN A 144 1.42 32.32 -11.72
C ASN A 144 1.29 33.65 -12.47
N ASN A 145 2.43 34.21 -12.90
CA ASN A 145 2.48 35.48 -13.63
C ASN A 145 2.54 35.29 -15.17
N GLY A 146 2.19 34.11 -15.67
CA GLY A 146 2.19 33.76 -17.11
C GLY A 146 3.56 33.41 -17.70
N LYS A 147 4.66 33.81 -17.06
CA LYS A 147 6.04 33.41 -17.41
C LYS A 147 6.68 32.50 -16.37
N ASP A 148 6.42 32.78 -15.09
CA ASP A 148 6.98 32.04 -13.95
C ASP A 148 5.86 31.64 -12.98
N GLN A 149 6.07 30.51 -12.31
CA GLN A 149 5.28 30.05 -11.18
C GLN A 149 6.12 30.11 -9.91
N LYS A 150 5.63 30.82 -8.89
CA LYS A 150 6.26 30.87 -7.57
C LYS A 150 5.39 30.19 -6.55
N TYR A 151 5.95 29.24 -5.83
CA TYR A 151 5.28 28.48 -4.79
C TYR A 151 5.60 29.05 -3.42
N PHE A 152 4.62 29.05 -2.53
CA PHE A 152 4.73 29.57 -1.18
C PHE A 152 4.23 28.53 -0.18
N GLY A 153 5.09 28.23 0.80
CA GLY A 153 4.79 27.31 1.88
C GLY A 153 4.01 27.94 3.02
N VAL A 154 3.47 27.10 3.91
CA VAL A 154 2.78 27.52 5.13
C VAL A 154 3.22 26.64 6.29
N GLN A 155 3.52 27.25 7.43
CA GLN A 155 3.85 26.55 8.66
C GLN A 155 2.64 25.79 9.21
N SER A 156 2.81 24.50 9.48
CA SER A 156 1.82 23.67 10.18
C SER A 156 2.28 23.38 11.60
N LYS A 157 1.42 23.71 12.57
CA LYS A 157 1.64 23.39 13.98
C LYS A 157 1.52 21.89 14.24
N LEU A 158 0.57 21.23 13.58
CA LEU A 158 0.33 19.79 13.78
C LEU A 158 1.41 18.91 13.16
N LEU A 159 2.04 19.35 12.07
CA LEU A 159 3.15 18.64 11.44
C LEU A 159 4.53 19.09 11.96
N GLY A 160 4.59 20.22 12.67
CA GLY A 160 5.82 20.75 13.26
C GLY A 160 6.85 21.19 12.21
N GLY A 161 6.40 21.78 11.11
CA GLY A 161 7.27 22.22 10.01
C GLY A 161 6.52 22.97 8.91
N GLU A 162 7.28 23.48 7.93
CA GLU A 162 6.74 24.22 6.80
C GLU A 162 6.30 23.26 5.70
N ILE A 163 5.04 23.35 5.29
CA ILE A 163 4.52 22.63 4.13
C ILE A 163 4.80 23.49 2.89
N GLU A 164 5.76 23.08 2.08
CA GLU A 164 6.04 23.70 0.78
C GLU A 164 5.23 23.00 -0.32
N LEU A 165 4.53 23.77 -1.15
CA LEU A 165 3.92 23.26 -2.38
C LEU A 165 4.98 23.22 -3.47
N LEU A 166 5.11 22.10 -4.16
CA LEU A 166 6.16 21.90 -5.17
C LEU A 166 5.60 21.86 -6.59
N ALA A 167 4.48 21.16 -6.75
CA ALA A 167 3.80 21.07 -8.03
C ALA A 167 2.30 20.93 -7.80
N MET A 168 1.54 21.35 -8.80
CA MET A 168 0.11 21.11 -8.86
C MET A 168 -0.30 20.76 -10.28
N SER A 169 -1.18 19.78 -10.41
CA SER A 169 -1.83 19.40 -11.64
C SER A 169 -3.33 19.63 -11.47
N ILE A 170 -3.85 20.62 -12.20
CA ILE A 170 -5.29 20.90 -12.25
C ILE A 170 -5.84 20.08 -13.41
N GLY A 171 -6.57 19.01 -13.10
CA GLY A 171 -7.26 18.22 -14.11
C GLY A 171 -8.33 19.07 -14.82
N GLY A 172 -8.64 18.74 -16.08
CA GLY A 172 -9.73 19.38 -16.82
C GLY A 172 -11.05 19.35 -16.02
N MET A 173 -11.88 20.37 -16.24
CA MET A 173 -13.15 20.55 -15.53
C MET A 173 -14.08 19.35 -15.78
N GLY A 174 -14.08 18.38 -14.85
CA GLY A 174 -14.90 17.16 -14.91
C GLY A 174 -14.19 15.84 -14.65
N ASP A 175 -12.85 15.78 -14.72
CA ASP A 175 -12.13 14.49 -14.76
C ASP A 175 -11.65 13.95 -13.41
N GLY A 176 -11.76 14.72 -12.31
CA GLY A 176 -11.36 14.26 -10.97
C GLY A 176 -9.85 14.02 -10.74
N LYS A 177 -9.01 14.17 -11.76
CA LYS A 177 -7.55 13.88 -11.72
C LYS A 177 -6.68 15.01 -11.16
N SER A 178 -7.24 15.87 -10.31
CA SER A 178 -6.43 16.95 -9.73
C SER A 178 -5.49 16.39 -8.67
N ALA A 179 -4.22 16.78 -8.71
CA ALA A 179 -3.19 16.28 -7.82
C ALA A 179 -2.25 17.41 -7.40
N ILE A 180 -1.68 17.28 -6.21
CA ILE A 180 -0.67 18.18 -5.67
C ILE A 180 0.55 17.38 -5.22
N GLN A 181 1.71 18.02 -5.24
CA GLN A 181 2.93 17.53 -4.59
C GLN A 181 3.38 18.53 -3.53
N ILE A 182 3.56 18.04 -2.31
CA ILE A 182 4.01 18.84 -1.17
C ILE A 182 5.27 18.25 -0.56
N GLN A 183 6.03 19.04 0.16
CA GLN A 183 7.14 18.57 1.00
C GLN A 183 7.02 19.22 2.38
N LEU A 184 7.36 18.47 3.42
CA LEU A 184 7.44 18.98 4.79
C LEU A 184 8.90 19.28 5.13
N LYS A 185 9.20 20.54 5.40
CA LYS A 185 10.53 21.01 5.79
C LYS A 185 10.55 21.31 7.28
N LYS A 186 11.31 20.51 8.03
CA LYS A 186 11.54 20.72 9.46
C LYS A 186 12.89 21.38 9.68
N GLU A 187 12.90 22.42 10.51
CA GLU A 187 14.13 23.16 10.82
C GLU A 187 15.07 22.28 11.64
N GLY A 188 16.24 21.93 11.08
CA GLY A 188 17.27 21.13 11.74
C GLY A 188 17.31 19.63 11.39
N GLU A 189 16.39 19.12 10.57
CA GLU A 189 16.48 17.76 10.04
C GLU A 189 17.11 17.80 8.63
N ALA A 190 18.38 17.42 8.53
CA ALA A 190 18.92 16.97 7.25
C ALA A 190 18.06 15.79 6.78
N MET A 191 17.63 15.85 5.52
CA MET A 191 16.87 14.84 4.79
C MET A 191 17.11 13.44 5.38
N PRO A 192 16.12 12.80 6.04
CA PRO A 192 16.34 11.49 6.63
C PRO A 192 16.80 10.55 5.49
N PRO A 193 17.87 9.75 5.70
CA PRO A 193 18.32 8.83 4.68
C PRO A 193 17.15 7.94 4.27
N MET A 194 16.87 7.93 2.96
CA MET A 194 15.85 7.12 2.32
C MET A 194 15.78 5.72 2.93
N GLN A 195 14.72 5.47 3.70
CA GLN A 195 14.18 4.13 3.78
C GLN A 195 12.85 4.20 3.05
N GLN A 196 12.86 3.75 1.80
CA GLN A 196 11.67 3.40 1.05
C GLN A 196 10.87 2.42 1.92
N LYS A 197 9.94 2.97 2.69
CA LYS A 197 9.19 2.21 3.67
C LYS A 197 7.98 1.62 2.97
N GLU A 198 8.28 0.70 2.05
CA GLU A 198 7.28 -0.12 1.39
C GLU A 198 6.67 -1.04 2.46
N VAL A 199 5.37 -0.89 2.69
CA VAL A 199 4.64 -1.68 3.68
C VAL A 199 3.70 -2.62 2.95
N LEU A 200 3.99 -3.91 3.04
CA LEU A 200 3.11 -4.96 2.54
C LEU A 200 2.07 -5.31 3.61
N VAL A 201 0.80 -5.15 3.29
CA VAL A 201 -0.28 -5.66 4.15
C VAL A 201 -0.51 -7.11 3.78
N VAL A 202 -0.31 -8.01 4.75
CA VAL A 202 -0.50 -9.45 4.59
C VAL A 202 -1.47 -9.98 5.62
N GLU A 203 -2.19 -11.04 5.23
CA GLU A 203 -2.96 -11.89 6.13
C GLU A 203 -2.25 -13.23 6.26
N ALA A 204 -1.87 -13.59 7.49
CA ALA A 204 -1.22 -14.86 7.79
C ALA A 204 -2.19 -15.77 8.54
N SER A 205 -2.19 -17.06 8.21
CA SER A 205 -3.01 -18.04 8.92
C SER A 205 -2.31 -19.40 9.04
N VAL A 206 -2.56 -20.10 10.15
CA VAL A 206 -2.08 -21.47 10.38
C VAL A 206 -3.27 -22.40 10.34
N LYS A 207 -3.22 -23.42 9.47
CA LYS A 207 -4.25 -24.46 9.38
C LYS A 207 -3.68 -25.76 9.96
N PRO A 208 -4.11 -26.16 11.17
CA PRO A 208 -3.63 -27.39 11.76
C PRO A 208 -4.24 -28.60 11.03
N PHE A 209 -3.48 -29.68 10.94
CA PHE A 209 -3.99 -31.00 10.57
C PHE A 209 -4.66 -31.14 9.20
N ILE A 210 -4.32 -30.29 8.21
CA ILE A 210 -4.87 -30.42 6.85
C ILE A 210 -4.55 -31.78 6.21
N ASN A 211 -3.43 -32.39 6.61
CA ASN A 211 -3.02 -33.73 6.20
C ASN A 211 -4.06 -34.81 6.55
N LEU A 212 -4.87 -34.65 7.62
CA LEU A 212 -5.95 -35.58 7.95
C LEU A 212 -7.08 -35.56 6.91
N VAL A 213 -7.35 -34.41 6.31
CA VAL A 213 -8.32 -34.28 5.21
C VAL A 213 -7.82 -35.03 3.98
N TRP A 214 -6.53 -34.87 3.65
CA TRP A 214 -5.90 -35.59 2.54
C TRP A 214 -5.89 -37.11 2.76
N VAL A 215 -5.55 -37.57 3.97
CA VAL A 215 -5.62 -38.99 4.34
C VAL A 215 -7.05 -39.52 4.21
N GLY A 216 -8.05 -38.79 4.71
CA GLY A 216 -9.46 -39.15 4.57
C GLY A 216 -9.89 -39.27 3.10
N THR A 217 -9.46 -38.32 2.26
CA THR A 217 -9.74 -38.32 0.82
C THR A 217 -9.12 -39.54 0.13
N VAL A 218 -7.87 -39.86 0.44
CA VAL A 218 -7.18 -41.04 -0.09
C VAL A 218 -7.89 -42.33 0.35
N LEU A 219 -8.32 -42.44 1.61
CA LEU A 219 -9.05 -43.61 2.10
C LEU A 219 -10.38 -43.81 1.38
N VAL A 220 -11.13 -42.73 1.13
CA VAL A 220 -12.39 -42.80 0.37
C VAL A 220 -12.12 -43.25 -1.07
N LEU A 221 -11.10 -42.68 -1.73
CA LEU A 221 -10.71 -43.09 -3.08
C LEU A 221 -10.28 -44.56 -3.13
N LEU A 222 -9.47 -45.01 -2.19
CA LEU A 222 -9.06 -46.42 -2.09
C LEU A 222 -10.26 -47.34 -1.87
N GLY A 223 -11.18 -46.98 -0.97
CA GLY A 223 -12.42 -47.72 -0.75
C GLY A 223 -13.27 -47.84 -2.02
N PHE A 224 -13.36 -46.75 -2.78
CA PHE A 224 -14.03 -46.72 -4.07
C PHE A 224 -13.36 -47.66 -5.10
N PHE A 225 -12.03 -47.63 -5.23
CA PHE A 225 -11.30 -48.53 -6.13
C PHE A 225 -11.45 -50.00 -5.71
N ILE A 226 -11.36 -50.31 -4.41
CA ILE A 226 -11.56 -51.66 -3.89
C ILE A 226 -12.98 -52.16 -4.19
N ALA A 227 -13.99 -51.31 -4.05
CA ALA A 227 -15.37 -51.66 -4.38
C ALA A 227 -15.54 -51.99 -5.87
N ILE A 228 -14.93 -51.20 -6.78
CA ILE A 228 -14.94 -51.49 -8.22
C ILE A 228 -14.26 -52.83 -8.53
N LEU A 229 -13.09 -53.06 -7.97
CA LEU A 229 -12.33 -54.30 -8.21
C LEU A 229 -13.10 -55.52 -7.69
N ARG A 230 -13.70 -55.43 -6.49
CA ARG A 230 -14.56 -56.49 -5.95
C ARG A 230 -15.77 -56.76 -6.84
N ARG A 231 -16.42 -55.72 -7.38
CA ARG A 231 -17.55 -55.90 -8.30
C ARG A 231 -17.15 -56.62 -9.57
N LYS A 232 -16.05 -56.20 -10.21
CA LYS A 232 -15.56 -56.84 -11.45
C LYS A 232 -15.14 -58.30 -11.25
N LEU A 233 -14.58 -58.63 -10.09
CA LEU A 233 -14.24 -60.03 -9.76
C LEU A 233 -15.49 -60.87 -9.52
N ALA A 234 -16.54 -60.30 -8.90
CA ALA A 234 -17.81 -60.97 -8.69
C ALA A 234 -18.59 -61.20 -9.98
N ASP A 235 -18.51 -60.28 -10.96
CA ASP A 235 -19.15 -60.40 -12.28
C ASP A 235 -18.43 -61.39 -13.22
N SER A 236 -17.25 -61.88 -12.85
CA SER A 236 -16.41 -62.78 -13.66
C SER A 236 -16.50 -64.26 -13.23
N ILE A 237 -17.38 -64.60 -12.29
CA ILE A 237 -17.70 -65.96 -11.81
C ILE A 237 -19.11 -66.32 -12.28
#